data_AF-A0A016UX96-F1
#
_entry.id   AF-A0A016UX96-F1
#
_cell.length_a   1.000
_cell.length_b   1.000
_cell.length_c   1.000
_cell.angle_alpha   90.00
_cell.angle_beta   90.00
_cell.angle_gamma   90.00
#
_symmetry.space_group_name_H-M   'P 1'
#
loop_
_entity.id
_entity.type
_entity.pdbx_description
1 polymer ?
#
loop_
_entity_poly.entity_id
_entity_poly.type
_entity_poly.pdbx_seq_one_letter_code
_entity_poly.pdbx_strand_id
1 'polypeptide(L)'
;MVAFSWWGLADTQFIISILTMVYYSWILLLIYTSTSTLFRSAFYRIFIVTGFFDVLGIAVLEWIRADQRFGLGPDYEIVNRIVYSFSFPLFVIHMFQCSLMALNRYMAVCQPVHYDKRKTRPRCERMGNSAFISRLLSCFTLFHHCLGVHRL
;
A
#
# COMPACT_ATOMS: atom_id res chain seq x y z
N MET A 1 22.77 -17.47 -24.35
CA MET A 1 22.47 -17.70 -22.92
C MET A 1 23.15 -16.59 -22.15
N VAL A 2 22.42 -15.55 -21.76
CA VAL A 2 22.95 -14.48 -20.90
C VAL A 2 23.13 -15.08 -19.52
N ALA A 3 24.34 -15.06 -18.98
CA ALA A 3 24.61 -15.53 -17.62
C ALA A 3 23.78 -14.68 -16.65
N PHE A 4 22.79 -15.31 -16.00
CA PHE A 4 21.93 -14.68 -15.00
C PHE A 4 22.77 -14.36 -13.75
N SER A 5 23.38 -13.17 -13.73
CA SER A 5 24.18 -12.71 -12.59
C SER A 5 23.27 -12.06 -11.56
N TRP A 6 22.94 -12.80 -10.51
CA TRP A 6 22.21 -12.31 -9.33
C TRP A 6 22.84 -11.07 -8.70
N TRP A 7 24.15 -10.87 -8.89
CA TRP A 7 24.90 -9.72 -8.38
C TRP A 7 24.53 -8.39 -9.06
N GLY A 8 23.92 -8.42 -10.25
CA GLY A 8 23.41 -7.21 -10.91
C GLY A 8 22.08 -6.69 -10.35
N LEU A 9 21.40 -7.48 -9.49
CA LEU A 9 20.18 -7.08 -8.76
C LEU A 9 20.47 -6.47 -7.39
N ALA A 10 21.59 -6.87 -6.78
CA ALA A 10 21.96 -6.52 -5.42
C ALA A 10 22.50 -5.08 -5.31
N ASP A 11 21.73 -4.12 -5.83
CA ASP A 11 21.99 -2.71 -5.61
C ASP A 11 21.50 -2.27 -4.24
N THR A 12 22.08 -1.19 -3.72
CA THR A 12 21.69 -0.54 -2.46
C THR A 12 20.19 -0.34 -2.35
N GLN A 13 19.52 -0.03 -3.45
CA GLN A 13 18.08 0.20 -3.49
C GLN A 13 17.26 -1.09 -3.29
N PHE A 14 17.73 -2.23 -3.81
CA PHE A 14 17.12 -3.54 -3.56
C PHE A 14 17.25 -3.92 -2.08
N ILE A 15 18.44 -3.72 -1.51
CA ILE A 15 18.71 -4.00 -0.09
C ILE A 15 17.80 -3.15 0.82
N ILE A 16 17.71 -1.84 0.55
CA ILE A 16 16.84 -0.93 1.30
C ILE A 16 15.38 -1.40 1.22
N SER A 17 14.94 -1.84 0.05
CA SER A 17 13.57 -2.30 -0.17
C SER A 17 13.21 -3.59 0.57
N ILE A 18 14.12 -4.57 0.58
CA ILE A 18 13.93 -5.78 1.37
C ILE A 18 13.89 -5.44 2.87
N LEU A 19 14.78 -4.56 3.33
CA LEU A 19 14.77 -4.10 4.73
C LEU A 19 13.47 -3.37 5.10
N THR A 20 12.96 -2.50 4.23
CA THR A 20 11.70 -1.80 4.49
C THR A 20 10.53 -2.78 4.47
N MET A 21 10.50 -3.75 3.56
CA MET A 21 9.49 -4.82 3.55
C MET A 21 9.47 -5.60 4.87
N VAL A 22 10.63 -6.04 5.36
CA VAL A 22 10.75 -6.76 6.64
C VAL A 22 10.31 -5.87 7.81
N TYR A 23 10.74 -4.62 7.82
CA TYR A 23 10.40 -3.66 8.87
C TYR A 23 8.89 -3.35 8.92
N TYR A 24 8.26 -3.08 7.78
CA TYR A 24 6.81 -2.83 7.71
C TYR A 24 6.01 -4.08 8.10
N SER A 25 6.43 -5.26 7.65
CA SER A 25 5.78 -6.53 8.03
C SER A 25 5.88 -6.76 9.54
N TRP A 26 7.04 -6.47 10.15
CA TRP A 26 7.23 -6.55 11.59
C TRP A 26 6.32 -5.58 12.35
N ILE A 27 6.23 -4.33 11.92
CA ILE A 27 5.33 -3.35 12.52
C ILE A 27 3.88 -3.86 12.43
N LEU A 28 3.43 -4.32 11.26
CA LEU A 28 2.06 -4.84 11.12
C LEU A 28 1.76 -6.00 12.07
N LEU A 29 2.71 -6.91 12.25
CA LEU A 29 2.60 -8.02 13.20
C LEU A 29 2.55 -7.54 14.65
N LEU A 30 3.41 -6.59 15.02
CA LEU A 30 3.43 -5.98 16.35
C LEU A 30 2.09 -5.34 16.66
N ILE A 31 1.56 -4.58 15.70
CA ILE A 31 0.27 -3.92 15.78
C ILE A 31 -0.86 -4.93 15.95
N TYR A 32 -0.87 -5.98 15.12
CA TYR A 32 -1.88 -7.03 15.18
C TYR A 32 -1.87 -7.80 16.50
N THR A 33 -0.68 -8.06 17.04
CA THR A 33 -0.50 -8.81 18.30
C THR A 33 -0.77 -7.96 19.53
N SER A 34 -0.64 -6.64 19.42
CA SER A 34 -0.80 -5.72 20.54
C SER A 34 -2.27 -5.55 20.95
N THR A 35 -2.64 -6.04 22.14
CA THR A 35 -4.01 -6.03 22.67
C THR A 35 -4.37 -4.76 23.45
N SER A 36 -3.49 -3.76 23.48
CA SER A 36 -3.70 -2.56 24.29
C SER A 36 -4.86 -1.69 23.77
N THR A 37 -5.60 -1.06 24.68
CA THR A 37 -6.78 -0.24 24.38
C THR A 37 -6.46 0.97 23.49
N LEU A 38 -5.19 1.40 23.46
CA LEU A 38 -4.69 2.48 22.59
C LEU A 38 -4.67 2.09 21.11
N PHE A 39 -4.46 0.81 20.80
CA PHE A 39 -4.40 0.29 19.42
C PHE A 39 -5.76 -0.02 18.82
N ARG A 40 -6.84 0.08 19.61
CA ARG A 40 -8.22 -0.05 19.11
C ARG A 40 -8.76 1.20 18.42
N SER A 41 -7.97 2.28 18.38
CA SER A 41 -8.31 3.54 17.72
C SER A 41 -8.39 3.37 16.18
N ALA A 42 -9.22 4.16 15.50
CA ALA A 42 -9.34 4.05 14.04
C ALA A 42 -8.07 4.40 13.28
N PHE A 43 -7.21 5.23 13.87
CA PHE A 43 -5.90 5.51 13.30
C PHE A 43 -5.12 4.21 13.07
N TYR A 44 -5.13 3.30 14.05
CA TYR A 44 -4.43 2.02 13.96
C TYR A 44 -5.07 1.08 12.92
N ARG A 45 -6.40 1.11 12.77
CA ARG A 45 -7.09 0.33 11.74
C ARG A 45 -6.77 0.80 10.32
N ILE A 46 -6.72 2.12 10.11
CA ILE A 46 -6.29 2.72 8.85
C ILE A 46 -4.84 2.29 8.59
N PHE A 47 -3.97 2.43 9.60
CA PHE A 47 -2.55 2.08 9.52
C PHE A 47 -2.31 0.61 9.12
N ILE A 48 -3.11 -0.34 9.63
CA ILE A 48 -3.01 -1.77 9.25
C ILE A 48 -3.34 -1.97 7.76
N VAL A 49 -4.49 -1.45 7.32
CA VAL A 49 -4.93 -1.62 5.93
C VAL A 49 -3.95 -0.95 4.98
N THR A 50 -3.45 0.23 5.35
CA THR A 50 -2.56 1.00 4.50
C THR A 50 -1.14 0.46 4.49
N GLY A 51 -0.63 -0.05 5.62
CA GLY A 51 0.69 -0.70 5.66
C GLY A 51 0.76 -1.95 4.79
N PHE A 52 -0.36 -2.66 4.61
CA PHE A 52 -0.45 -3.75 3.64
C PHE A 52 -0.31 -3.25 2.19
N PHE A 53 -0.94 -2.13 1.84
CA PHE A 53 -0.80 -1.52 0.51
C PHE A 53 0.59 -0.93 0.26
N ASP A 54 1.26 -0.39 1.28
CA ASP A 54 2.66 0.04 1.15
C ASP A 54 3.60 -1.13 0.83
N VAL A 55 3.43 -2.25 1.53
CA VAL A 55 4.15 -3.50 1.25
C VAL A 55 3.91 -3.97 -0.19
N LEU A 56 2.65 -3.97 -0.65
CA LEU A 56 2.33 -4.30 -2.05
C LEU A 56 2.97 -3.32 -3.04
N GLY A 57 2.98 -2.02 -2.72
CA GLY A 57 3.60 -0.98 -3.54
C GLY A 57 5.11 -1.20 -3.72
N ILE A 58 5.80 -1.54 -2.63
CA ILE A 58 7.22 -1.87 -2.65
C ILE A 58 7.48 -3.11 -3.53
N ALA A 59 6.70 -4.18 -3.35
CA ALA A 59 6.84 -5.40 -4.15
C ALA A 59 6.61 -5.16 -5.65
N VAL A 60 5.59 -4.37 -6.01
CA VAL A 60 5.30 -3.99 -7.41
C VAL A 60 6.43 -3.16 -8.01
N LEU A 61 6.99 -2.20 -7.27
CA LEU A 61 8.10 -1.38 -7.72
C LEU A 61 9.41 -2.17 -7.89
N GLU A 62 9.69 -3.13 -7.00
CA GLU A 62 10.82 -4.06 -7.17
C GLU A 62 10.64 -4.93 -8.40
N TRP A 63 9.43 -5.44 -8.62
CA TRP A 63 9.14 -6.27 -9.80
C TRP A 63 9.36 -5.49 -11.11
N ILE A 64 8.87 -4.25 -11.21
CA ILE A 64 9.09 -3.41 -12.40
C ILE A 64 10.57 -3.15 -12.63
N ARG A 65 11.34 -2.90 -11.56
CA ARG A 65 12.79 -2.71 -11.69
C ARG A 65 13.50 -3.99 -12.14
N ALA A 66 13.10 -5.15 -11.62
CA ALA A 66 13.61 -6.42 -12.08
C ALA A 66 13.27 -6.65 -13.57
N ASP A 67 12.03 -6.38 -13.97
CA ASP A 67 11.59 -6.48 -15.36
C ASP A 67 12.40 -5.58 -16.30
N GLN A 68 12.61 -4.31 -15.92
CA GLN A 68 13.42 -3.36 -16.68
C GLN A 68 14.89 -3.77 -16.84
N ARG A 69 15.45 -4.52 -15.88
CA ARG A 69 16.86 -4.97 -15.94
C ARG A 69 17.06 -6.27 -16.69
N PHE A 70 16.15 -7.22 -16.54
CA PHE A 70 16.31 -8.55 -17.16
C PHE A 70 15.58 -8.69 -18.48
N GLY A 71 14.62 -7.80 -18.79
CA GLY A 71 13.76 -7.94 -19.95
C GLY A 71 13.06 -9.30 -19.92
N LEU A 72 12.21 -9.51 -18.90
CA LEU A 72 11.54 -10.80 -18.73
C LEU A 72 10.77 -11.14 -20.01
N GLY A 73 11.00 -12.34 -20.54
CA GLY A 73 10.44 -12.78 -21.81
C GLY A 73 8.90 -12.91 -21.79
N PRO A 74 8.30 -13.30 -22.93
CA PRO A 74 6.84 -13.39 -23.09
C PRO A 74 6.15 -14.33 -22.07
N ASP A 75 6.89 -15.25 -21.44
CA ASP A 75 6.38 -16.13 -20.39
C ASP A 75 5.81 -15.39 -19.17
N TYR A 76 6.28 -14.15 -18.91
CA TYR A 76 5.83 -13.32 -17.79
C TYR A 76 4.94 -12.14 -18.21
N GLU A 77 4.48 -12.09 -19.47
CA GLU A 77 3.69 -10.96 -20.01
C GLU A 77 2.46 -10.66 -19.14
N ILE A 78 1.73 -11.69 -18.72
CA ILE A 78 0.52 -11.56 -17.89
C ILE A 78 0.86 -10.96 -16.53
N VAL A 79 1.91 -11.46 -15.88
CA VAL A 79 2.34 -10.97 -14.55
C VAL A 79 2.80 -9.53 -14.65
N ASN A 80 3.62 -9.20 -15.65
CA ASN A 80 4.06 -7.84 -15.90
C ASN A 80 2.86 -6.89 -16.11
N ARG A 81 1.90 -7.28 -16.95
CA ARG A 81 0.70 -6.47 -17.21
C ARG A 81 -0.10 -6.18 -15.94
N ILE A 82 -0.24 -7.19 -15.09
CA ILE A 82 -0.88 -7.05 -13.78
C ILE A 82 -0.08 -6.07 -12.91
N VAL A 83 1.22 -6.31 -12.73
CA VAL A 83 2.10 -5.47 -11.90
C VAL A 83 2.06 -4.00 -12.35
N TYR A 84 2.19 -3.72 -13.65
CA TYR A 84 2.09 -2.36 -14.18
C TYR A 84 0.72 -1.72 -13.93
N SER A 85 -0.36 -2.51 -13.99
CA SER A 85 -1.71 -2.06 -13.66
C SER A 85 -1.88 -1.70 -12.17
N PHE A 86 -1.14 -2.35 -11.27
CA PHE A 86 -1.20 -2.10 -9.83
C PHE A 86 -0.43 -0.83 -9.41
N SER A 87 0.55 -0.37 -10.19
CA SER A 87 1.45 0.74 -9.80
C SER A 87 0.73 2.06 -9.52
N PHE A 88 -0.11 2.51 -10.45
CA PHE A 88 -0.83 3.79 -10.33
C PHE A 88 -1.80 3.83 -9.13
N PRO A 89 -2.71 2.86 -8.94
CA PRO A 89 -3.62 2.89 -7.79
C PRO A 89 -2.86 2.81 -6.46
N LEU A 90 -1.81 1.99 -6.35
CA LEU A 90 -0.99 1.90 -5.14
C LEU A 90 -0.31 3.24 -4.78
N PHE A 91 0.15 4.00 -5.78
CA PHE A 91 0.70 5.33 -5.56
C PHE A 91 -0.34 6.33 -5.03
N VAL A 92 -1.56 6.34 -5.58
CA VAL A 92 -2.64 7.24 -5.14
C VAL A 92 -3.06 6.91 -3.69
N ILE A 93 -3.15 5.62 -3.36
CA ILE A 93 -3.43 5.12 -2.01
C ILE A 93 -2.38 5.64 -1.03
N HIS A 94 -1.11 5.54 -1.39
CA HIS A 94 0.01 6.02 -0.57
C HIS A 94 -0.07 7.53 -0.31
N MET A 95 -0.35 8.34 -1.34
CA MET A 95 -0.50 9.79 -1.19
C MET A 95 -1.67 10.18 -0.28
N PHE A 96 -2.79 9.49 -0.43
CA PHE A 96 -3.96 9.71 0.42
C PHE A 96 -3.69 9.29 1.87
N GLN A 97 -3.00 8.18 2.08
CA GLN A 97 -2.57 7.71 3.40
C GLN A 97 -1.67 8.73 4.10
N CYS A 98 -0.64 9.23 3.42
CA CYS A 98 0.25 10.26 3.96
C CYS A 98 -0.53 11.51 4.40
N SER A 99 -1.52 11.91 3.60
CA SER A 99 -2.42 13.02 3.92
C SER A 99 -3.27 12.74 5.17
N LEU A 100 -3.85 11.54 5.28
CA LEU A 100 -4.63 11.14 6.46
C LEU A 100 -3.79 11.08 7.73
N MET A 101 -2.55 10.60 7.66
CA MET A 101 -1.65 10.58 8.82
C MET A 101 -1.27 11.99 9.27
N ALA A 102 -1.00 12.90 8.32
CA ALA A 102 -0.74 14.31 8.61
C ALA A 102 -1.96 14.99 9.24
N LEU A 103 -3.16 14.77 8.69
CA LEU A 103 -4.40 15.30 9.25
C LEU A 103 -4.69 14.76 10.66
N ASN A 104 -4.44 13.48 10.92
CA ASN A 104 -4.60 12.92 12.25
C ASN A 104 -3.69 13.60 13.28
N ARG A 105 -2.41 13.81 12.93
CA ARG A 105 -1.47 14.54 13.80
C ARG A 105 -1.86 16.00 13.98
N TYR A 106 -2.30 16.67 12.91
CA TYR A 106 -2.77 18.05 12.96
C TYR A 106 -3.97 18.21 13.89
N MET A 107 -4.99 17.35 13.76
CA MET A 107 -6.19 17.40 14.59
C MET A 107 -5.88 17.11 16.07
N ALA A 108 -4.94 16.21 16.35
CA ALA A 108 -4.52 15.89 17.72
C ALA A 108 -3.85 17.10 18.42
N VAL A 109 -3.09 17.92 17.68
CA VAL A 109 -2.36 19.08 18.24
C VAL A 109 -3.22 20.34 18.24
N CYS A 110 -3.83 20.67 17.10
CA CYS A 110 -4.49 21.96 16.90
C CYS A 110 -5.93 21.98 17.42
N GLN A 111 -6.59 20.83 17.60
CA GLN A 111 -7.99 20.76 18.02
C GLN A 111 -8.29 19.60 19.00
N PRO A 112 -7.66 19.56 20.19
CA PRO A 112 -7.77 18.44 21.12
C PRO A 112 -9.22 18.16 21.57
N VAL A 113 -10.03 19.20 21.79
CA VAL A 113 -11.44 19.07 22.22
C VAL A 113 -12.32 18.44 21.14
N HIS A 114 -12.06 18.75 19.86
CA HIS A 114 -12.78 18.13 18.73
C HIS A 114 -12.24 16.73 18.41
N TYR A 115 -10.96 16.48 18.68
CA TYR A 115 -10.32 15.18 18.52
C TYR A 115 -10.91 14.14 19.47
N ASP A 116 -11.08 14.47 20.76
CA ASP A 116 -11.70 13.55 21.74
C ASP A 116 -13.17 13.24 21.45
N LYS A 117 -13.94 14.23 20.97
CA LYS A 117 -15.33 14.03 20.54
C LYS A 117 -15.46 13.17 19.28
N ARG A 118 -14.44 13.17 18.41
CA ARG A 118 -14.42 12.34 17.19
C ARG A 118 -14.01 10.90 17.51
N LYS A 119 -13.02 10.72 18.39
CA LYS A 119 -12.52 9.42 18.87
C LYS A 119 -13.58 8.58 19.59
N THR A 120 -14.59 9.23 20.17
CA THR A 120 -15.72 8.60 20.86
C THR A 120 -16.86 8.16 19.92
N ARG A 121 -16.80 8.47 18.61
CA ARG A 121 -17.84 8.11 17.63
C ARG A 121 -17.39 7.00 16.67
N PRO A 122 -17.60 5.71 17.00
CA PRO A 122 -17.14 4.57 16.20
C PRO A 122 -17.79 4.47 14.80
N ARG A 123 -18.89 5.20 14.56
CA ARG A 123 -19.68 5.14 13.33
C ARG A 123 -19.08 5.98 12.18
N CYS A 124 -18.37 7.08 12.49
CA CYS A 124 -17.75 7.94 11.47
C CYS A 124 -16.46 7.32 10.91
N GLU A 125 -15.72 6.61 11.76
CA GLU A 125 -14.46 5.95 11.41
C GLU A 125 -14.66 4.70 10.53
N ARG A 126 -15.71 3.91 10.80
CA ARG A 126 -16.07 2.74 9.98
C ARG A 126 -16.45 3.14 8.55
N MET A 127 -17.07 4.32 8.40
CA MET A 127 -17.52 4.84 7.10
C MET A 127 -16.36 5.32 6.23
N GLY A 128 -15.31 5.88 6.84
CA GLY A 128 -14.06 6.23 6.14
C GLY A 128 -13.35 5.00 5.56
N ASN A 129 -13.21 3.93 6.35
CA ASN A 129 -12.57 2.69 5.88
C ASN A 129 -13.40 1.95 4.82
N SER A 130 -14.73 1.87 4.97
CA SER A 130 -15.57 1.18 3.99
C SER A 130 -15.65 1.94 2.67
N ALA A 131 -15.73 3.27 2.72
CA ALA A 131 -15.71 4.11 1.52
C ALA A 131 -14.32 4.14 0.86
N PHE A 132 -13.25 4.00 1.66
CA PHE A 132 -11.91 3.84 1.14
C PHE A 132 -11.76 2.52 0.39
N ILE A 133 -12.08 1.39 1.03
CA ILE A 133 -12.01 0.06 0.41
C ILE A 133 -12.92 -0.01 -0.83
N SER A 134 -14.13 0.54 -0.78
CA SER A 134 -15.03 0.52 -1.93
C SER A 134 -14.52 1.34 -3.11
N ARG A 135 -13.95 2.53 -2.88
CA ARG A 135 -13.37 3.38 -3.95
C ARG A 135 -12.10 2.77 -4.53
N LEU A 136 -11.32 2.10 -3.70
CA LEU A 136 -10.11 1.35 -4.08
C LEU A 136 -10.48 0.16 -4.99
N LEU A 137 -11.52 -0.61 -4.61
CA LEU A 137 -12.09 -1.68 -5.41
C LEU A 137 -12.70 -1.17 -6.72
N SER A 138 -13.32 0.01 -6.68
CA SER A 138 -13.92 0.67 -7.86
C SER A 138 -12.86 1.10 -8.87
N CYS A 139 -11.75 1.69 -8.43
CA CYS A 139 -10.62 1.99 -9.31
C CYS A 139 -10.02 0.71 -9.90
N PHE A 140 -9.96 -0.35 -9.11
CA PHE A 140 -9.48 -1.66 -9.55
C PHE A 140 -10.35 -2.25 -10.67
N THR A 141 -11.66 -2.30 -10.46
CA THR A 141 -12.61 -2.84 -11.44
C THR A 141 -12.72 -1.97 -12.68
N LEU A 142 -12.69 -0.64 -12.54
CA LEU A 142 -12.74 0.28 -13.68
C LEU A 142 -11.48 0.13 -14.56
N PHE A 143 -10.31 0.00 -13.94
CA PHE A 143 -9.05 -0.15 -14.67
C PHE A 143 -8.96 -1.52 -15.36
N HIS A 144 -9.41 -2.59 -14.69
CA HIS A 144 -9.51 -3.92 -15.29
C HIS A 144 -10.53 -3.97 -16.44
N HIS A 145 -11.66 -3.26 -16.30
CA HIS A 145 -12.67 -3.14 -17.35
C HIS A 145 -12.16 -2.33 -18.55
N CYS A 146 -11.45 -1.22 -18.32
CA CYS A 146 -10.80 -0.45 -19.40
C CYS A 146 -9.70 -1.23 -20.12
N LEU A 147 -8.93 -2.06 -19.42
CA LEU A 147 -7.93 -2.95 -20.04
C LEU A 147 -8.55 -4.17 -20.73
N GLY A 148 -9.74 -4.61 -20.30
CA GLY A 148 -10.50 -5.72 -20.89
C GLY A 148 -11.26 -5.36 -22.16
N VAL A 149 -11.63 -4.08 -22.36
CA VAL A 149 -12.35 -3.63 -23.57
C VAL A 149 -11.43 -3.46 -24.79
N HIS A 150 -10.10 -3.46 -24.63
CA HIS A 150 -9.16 -3.34 -25.75
C HIS A 150 -8.62 -4.69 -26.28
N ARG A 151 -9.20 -5.83 -25.85
CA ARG A 151 -8.92 -7.18 -26.36
C ARG A 151 -10.19 -7.92 -26.83
N LEU A 152 -11.12 -7.21 -27.47
CA LEU A 152 -12.16 -7.81 -28.31
C LEU A 152 -12.15 -7.12 -29.69
#